data_AF-A0AA95C0D0-F1
#
_entry.id   AF-A0AA95C0D0-F1
#
_cell.length_a   1.000
_cell.length_b   1.000
_cell.length_c   1.000
_cell.angle_alpha   90.00
_cell.angle_beta   90.00
_cell.angle_gamma   90.00
#
_symmetry.space_group_name_H-M   'P 1'
#
loop_
_entity.id
_entity.type
_entity.pdbx_description
1 polymer ?
#
loop_
_entity_poly.entity_id
_entity_poly.type
_entity_poly.pdbx_seq_one_letter_code
_entity_poly.pdbx_strand_id
1 'polypeptide(L)'
;MPNIAAKEQASRVIEVVRGIEKSTNVRLKNIEQLLLSLVGEVKTPGDNPDEYMHISQVQELLERSKQLEQEARENREKAGKLQTDLEIARQEKGTPAVGCNTHKILEIVERIDEVKKIPTFNDTVYEIDRNTLDMWVKRLKDELKR
;
A
#
# COMPACT_ATOMS: atom_id res chain seq x y z
N MET A 1 -32.92 84.08 -47.58
CA MET A 1 -33.73 83.10 -46.81
C MET A 1 -33.29 81.63 -46.87
N PRO A 2 -32.36 81.14 -47.73
CA PRO A 2 -31.88 79.74 -47.65
C PRO A 2 -30.96 79.44 -46.45
N ASN A 3 -30.15 80.43 -46.04
CA ASN A 3 -29.10 80.26 -45.03
C ASN A 3 -29.66 80.04 -43.60
N ILE A 4 -30.85 80.59 -43.31
CA ILE A 4 -31.50 80.44 -42.00
C ILE A 4 -32.09 79.03 -41.85
N ALA A 5 -32.77 78.54 -42.88
CA ALA A 5 -33.34 77.18 -42.89
C ALA A 5 -32.24 76.09 -42.81
N ALA A 6 -31.13 76.28 -43.52
CA ALA A 6 -29.98 75.37 -43.44
C ALA A 6 -29.34 75.35 -42.05
N LYS A 7 -29.23 76.52 -41.40
CA LYS A 7 -28.71 76.65 -40.03
C LYS A 7 -29.62 75.96 -39.01
N GLU A 8 -30.93 76.12 -39.13
CA GLU A 8 -31.90 75.42 -38.27
C GLU A 8 -31.84 73.91 -38.45
N GLN A 9 -31.71 73.43 -39.69
CA GLN A 9 -31.61 72.00 -39.97
C GLN A 9 -30.31 71.43 -39.38
N ALA A 10 -29.18 72.13 -39.52
CA ALA A 10 -27.92 71.76 -38.90
C ALA A 10 -28.01 71.72 -37.36
N SER A 11 -28.67 72.70 -36.74
CA SER A 11 -28.92 72.71 -35.29
C SER A 11 -29.73 71.49 -34.83
N ARG A 12 -30.79 71.13 -35.56
CA ARG A 12 -31.59 69.92 -35.27
C ARG A 12 -30.77 68.65 -35.37
N VAL A 13 -29.91 68.54 -36.39
CA VAL A 13 -29.01 67.38 -36.55
C VAL A 13 -28.04 67.28 -35.37
N ILE A 14 -27.44 68.39 -34.93
CA ILE A 14 -26.53 68.42 -33.78
C ILE A 14 -27.25 67.96 -32.50
N GLU A 15 -28.47 68.43 -32.27
CA GLU A 15 -29.26 68.01 -31.09
C GLU A 15 -29.59 66.52 -31.11
N VAL A 16 -30.00 65.99 -32.26
CA VAL A 16 -30.29 64.56 -32.42
C VAL A 16 -29.05 63.71 -32.18
N VAL A 17 -27.90 64.08 -32.78
CA VAL A 17 -26.63 63.36 -32.60
C VAL A 17 -26.22 63.37 -31.13
N ARG A 18 -26.28 64.53 -30.46
CA ARG A 18 -25.98 64.64 -29.03
C ARG A 18 -26.92 63.78 -28.17
N GLY A 19 -28.20 63.70 -28.54
CA GLY A 19 -29.16 62.80 -27.90
C GLY A 19 -28.79 61.33 -28.03
N ILE A 20 -28.39 60.92 -29.24
CA ILE A 20 -27.94 59.54 -29.53
C ILE A 20 -26.66 59.21 -28.76
N GLU A 21 -25.68 60.11 -28.74
CA GLU A 21 -24.43 59.94 -27.98
C GLU A 21 -24.72 59.75 -26.49
N LYS A 22 -25.57 60.60 -25.91
CA LYS A 22 -25.96 60.49 -24.50
C LYS A 22 -26.67 59.17 -24.21
N SER A 23 -27.65 58.78 -25.03
CA SER A 23 -28.36 57.51 -24.86
C SER A 23 -27.42 56.31 -24.99
N THR A 24 -26.49 56.35 -25.94
CA THR A 24 -25.53 55.27 -26.17
C THR A 24 -24.56 55.15 -25.00
N ASN A 25 -24.06 56.27 -24.47
CA ASN A 25 -23.17 56.29 -23.32
C ASN A 25 -23.83 55.68 -22.06
N VAL A 26 -25.10 56.03 -21.81
CA VAL A 26 -25.87 55.44 -20.70
C VAL A 26 -26.01 53.93 -20.86
N ARG A 27 -26.36 53.45 -22.06
CA ARG A 27 -26.46 52.00 -22.30
C ARG A 27 -25.12 51.29 -22.10
N LEU A 28 -24.02 51.88 -22.58
CA LEU A 28 -22.68 51.31 -22.42
C LEU A 28 -22.28 51.20 -20.95
N LYS A 29 -22.53 52.25 -20.14
CA LYS A 29 -22.29 52.21 -18.69
C LYS A 29 -23.12 51.15 -17.98
N ASN A 30 -24.38 50.97 -18.38
CA ASN A 30 -25.23 49.93 -17.80
C ASN A 30 -24.73 48.52 -18.17
N ILE A 31 -24.26 48.32 -19.40
CA ILE A 31 -23.64 47.06 -19.83
C ILE A 31 -22.34 46.80 -19.04
N GLU A 32 -21.50 47.81 -18.88
CA GLU A 32 -20.26 47.73 -18.10
C GLU A 32 -20.54 47.35 -16.64
N GLN A 33 -21.51 48.01 -16.00
CA GLN A 33 -21.91 47.66 -14.62
C GLN A 33 -22.45 46.23 -14.51
N LEU A 34 -23.26 45.79 -15.47
CA LEU A 34 -23.76 44.43 -15.50
C LEU A 34 -22.61 43.42 -15.66
N LEU A 35 -21.65 43.68 -16.55
CA LEU A 35 -20.47 42.84 -16.72
C LEU A 35 -19.62 42.78 -15.45
N LEU A 36 -19.37 43.91 -14.81
CA LEU A 36 -18.64 43.95 -13.53
C LEU A 36 -19.35 43.16 -12.43
N SER A 37 -20.69 43.23 -12.38
CA SER A 37 -21.48 42.43 -11.42
C SER A 37 -21.41 40.92 -11.69
N LEU A 38 -21.39 40.51 -12.97
CA LEU A 38 -21.28 39.11 -13.36
C LEU A 38 -19.87 38.55 -13.14
N VAL A 39 -18.83 39.35 -13.40
CA VAL A 39 -17.43 38.95 -13.21
C VAL A 39 -17.09 38.74 -11.73
N GLY A 40 -17.76 39.46 -10.80
CA GLY A 40 -17.61 39.23 -9.36
C GLY A 40 -18.09 37.86 -8.86
N GLU A 41 -18.94 37.15 -9.61
CA GLU A 41 -19.47 35.82 -9.25
C GLU A 41 -18.76 34.67 -9.98
N VAL A 42 -18.00 34.94 -11.04
CA VAL A 42 -17.19 33.93 -11.72
C VAL A 42 -15.83 33.84 -11.02
N LYS A 43 -15.74 32.96 -10.01
CA LYS A 43 -14.43 32.42 -9.63
C LYS A 43 -13.86 31.72 -10.87
N THR A 44 -12.89 32.36 -11.51
CA THR A 44 -12.11 31.74 -12.60
C THR A 44 -11.45 30.48 -12.03
N PRO A 45 -11.63 29.29 -12.65
CA PRO A 45 -10.82 28.13 -12.32
C PRO A 45 -9.35 28.51 -12.60
N GLY A 46 -8.54 28.63 -11.55
CA GLY A 46 -7.18 29.16 -11.65
C GLY A 46 -6.75 30.17 -10.58
N ASP A 47 -7.68 30.76 -9.83
CA ASP A 47 -7.35 31.81 -8.85
C ASP A 47 -6.93 31.28 -7.46
N ASN A 48 -7.04 29.97 -7.22
CA ASN A 48 -6.58 29.38 -5.97
C ASN A 48 -5.15 28.82 -6.14
N PRO A 49 -4.11 29.49 -5.62
CA PRO A 49 -2.73 29.00 -5.73
C PRO A 49 -2.50 27.66 -5.01
N ASP A 50 -3.40 27.27 -4.08
CA ASP A 50 -3.35 25.97 -3.41
C ASP A 50 -3.92 24.81 -4.25
N GLU A 51 -4.49 25.11 -5.42
CA GLU A 51 -5.12 24.12 -6.32
C GLU A 51 -4.12 23.50 -7.31
N TYR A 52 -2.92 24.10 -7.44
CA TYR A 52 -1.91 23.68 -8.40
C TYR A 52 -0.60 23.30 -7.71
N MET A 53 -0.10 22.12 -8.06
CA MET A 53 1.19 21.64 -7.57
C MET A 53 2.31 22.05 -8.53
N HIS A 54 3.50 22.40 -8.00
CA HIS A 54 4.64 22.73 -8.85
C HIS A 54 5.09 21.49 -9.64
N ILE A 55 5.48 21.66 -10.89
CA ILE A 55 5.86 20.55 -11.78
C ILE A 55 6.96 19.66 -11.19
N SER A 56 7.90 20.24 -10.44
CA SER A 56 8.96 19.49 -9.75
C SER A 56 8.40 18.54 -8.69
N GLN A 57 7.38 18.94 -7.93
CA GLN A 57 6.74 18.09 -6.94
C GLN A 57 5.99 16.93 -7.62
N VAL A 58 5.37 17.19 -8.77
CA VAL A 58 4.73 16.13 -9.57
C VAL A 58 5.78 15.12 -10.07
N GLN A 59 6.94 15.59 -10.55
CA GLN A 59 8.03 14.72 -10.98
C GLN A 59 8.58 13.87 -9.83
N GLU A 60 8.77 14.46 -8.64
CA GLU A 60 9.19 13.73 -7.44
C GLU A 60 8.18 12.65 -7.04
N LEU A 61 6.88 12.96 -7.08
CA LEU A 61 5.82 11.99 -6.79
C LEU A 61 5.80 10.84 -7.80
N LEU A 62 6.01 11.12 -9.08
CA LEU A 62 6.09 10.10 -10.12
C LEU A 62 7.29 9.17 -9.91
N GLU A 63 8.47 9.73 -9.61
CA GLU A 63 9.67 8.94 -9.34
C GLU A 63 9.49 8.08 -8.08
N ARG A 64 8.90 8.66 -7.01
CA ARG A 64 8.58 7.92 -5.79
C ARG A 64 7.55 6.81 -6.03
N SER A 65 6.53 7.07 -6.85
CA SER A 65 5.54 6.06 -7.24
C SER A 65 6.19 4.88 -7.94
N LYS A 66 7.11 5.16 -8.88
CA LYS A 66 7.87 4.12 -9.59
C LYS A 66 8.74 3.28 -8.65
N GLN A 67 9.39 3.91 -7.68
CA GLN A 67 10.18 3.20 -6.66
C GLN A 67 9.28 2.29 -5.79
N LEU A 68 8.13 2.81 -5.34
CA LEU A 68 7.17 2.03 -4.54
C LEU A 68 6.59 0.85 -5.32
N GLU A 69 6.31 1.00 -6.61
CA GLU A 69 5.86 -0.11 -7.46
C GLU A 69 6.92 -1.21 -7.60
N GLN A 70 8.19 -0.81 -7.75
CA GLN A 70 9.30 -1.75 -7.81
C GLN A 70 9.48 -2.49 -6.47
N GLU A 71 9.44 -1.77 -5.35
CA GLU A 71 9.54 -2.37 -4.01
C GLU A 71 8.36 -3.32 -3.73
N ALA A 72 7.13 -2.92 -4.10
CA ALA A 72 5.95 -3.77 -3.97
C ALA A 72 6.07 -5.06 -4.80
N ARG A 73 6.66 -4.98 -5.99
CA ARG A 73 6.93 -6.15 -6.83
C ARG A 73 7.93 -7.09 -6.18
N GLU A 74 9.04 -6.58 -5.68
CA GLU A 74 10.07 -7.38 -4.98
C GLU A 74 9.52 -8.02 -3.71
N ASN A 75 8.71 -7.28 -2.95
CA ASN A 75 8.08 -7.80 -1.74
C ASN A 75 7.08 -8.91 -2.05
N ARG A 76 6.30 -8.79 -3.13
CA ARG A 76 5.42 -9.89 -3.59
C ARG A 76 6.21 -11.13 -3.99
N GLU A 77 7.35 -10.96 -4.66
CA GLU A 77 8.21 -12.09 -5.03
C GLU A 77 8.79 -12.79 -3.80
N LYS A 78 9.30 -12.02 -2.82
CA LYS A 78 9.80 -12.57 -1.54
C LYS A 78 8.70 -13.29 -0.77
N ALA A 79 7.49 -12.71 -0.71
CA ALA A 79 6.35 -13.34 -0.06
C ALA A 79 5.98 -14.67 -0.72
N GLY A 80 6.02 -14.76 -2.06
CA GLY A 80 5.79 -16.00 -2.78
C GLY A 80 6.83 -17.09 -2.49
N LYS A 81 8.11 -16.71 -2.39
CA LYS A 81 9.20 -17.63 -2.00
C LYS A 81 8.98 -18.16 -0.58
N LEU A 82 8.74 -17.28 0.38
CA LEU A 82 8.46 -17.67 1.77
C LEU A 82 7.22 -18.55 1.91
N GLN A 83 6.18 -18.30 1.11
CA GLN A 83 4.99 -19.15 1.09
C GLN A 83 5.31 -20.56 0.58
N THR A 84 6.14 -20.65 -0.46
CA THR A 84 6.62 -21.93 -1.00
C THR A 84 7.47 -22.67 0.04
N ASP A 85 8.41 -21.98 0.69
CA ASP A 85 9.26 -22.56 1.73
C ASP A 85 8.42 -23.07 2.93
N LEU A 86 7.38 -22.34 3.32
CA LEU A 86 6.44 -22.77 4.36
C LEU A 86 5.64 -24.01 3.96
N GLU A 87 5.26 -24.14 2.69
CA GLU A 87 4.58 -25.33 2.19
C GLU A 87 5.51 -26.55 2.16
N ILE A 88 6.76 -26.37 1.73
CA ILE A 88 7.80 -27.40 1.79
C ILE A 88 8.02 -27.83 3.25
N ALA A 89 8.24 -26.88 4.17
CA ALA A 89 8.44 -27.20 5.58
C ALA A 89 7.22 -27.90 6.22
N ARG A 90 6.00 -27.59 5.75
CA ARG A 90 4.77 -28.28 6.16
C ARG A 90 4.70 -29.69 5.59
N GLN A 91 5.15 -29.93 4.36
CA GLN A 91 5.22 -31.26 3.76
C GLN A 91 6.30 -32.12 4.41
N GLU A 92 7.46 -31.53 4.73
CA GLU A 92 8.53 -32.20 5.48
C GLU A 92 8.05 -32.59 6.89
N LYS A 93 7.32 -31.70 7.60
CA LYS A 93 6.62 -32.01 8.85
C LYS A 93 5.35 -32.87 8.68
N GLY A 94 4.89 -33.03 7.45
CA GLY A 94 3.70 -33.77 7.04
C GLY A 94 3.99 -35.23 6.69
N THR A 95 5.26 -35.65 6.70
CA THR A 95 5.54 -37.05 7.01
C THR A 95 4.95 -37.30 8.40
N PRO A 96 4.02 -38.27 8.56
CA PRO A 96 3.50 -38.56 9.87
C PRO A 96 4.70 -38.97 10.71
N ALA A 97 5.09 -38.13 11.65
CA ALA A 97 5.79 -38.60 12.83
C ALA A 97 4.90 -39.74 13.33
N VAL A 98 5.33 -40.97 13.07
CA VAL A 98 4.72 -42.20 13.58
C VAL A 98 4.40 -41.87 15.02
N GLY A 99 3.11 -41.66 15.31
CA GLY A 99 2.66 -41.18 16.61
C GLY A 99 3.20 -42.17 17.62
N CYS A 100 4.25 -41.79 18.33
CA CYS A 100 4.92 -42.69 19.24
C CYS A 100 3.94 -42.85 20.40
N ASN A 101 3.22 -43.98 20.42
CA ASN A 101 2.21 -44.26 21.40
C ASN A 101 2.89 -44.24 22.78
N THR A 102 2.73 -43.13 23.50
CA THR A 102 3.44 -42.85 24.75
C THR A 102 3.23 -43.96 25.77
N HIS A 103 2.06 -44.59 25.76
CA HIS A 103 1.75 -45.71 26.64
C HIS A 103 2.59 -46.96 26.29
N LYS A 104 2.74 -47.29 24.99
CA LYS A 104 3.64 -48.37 24.55
C LYS A 104 5.11 -48.09 24.89
N ILE A 105 5.56 -46.84 24.79
CA ILE A 105 6.93 -46.46 25.17
C ILE A 105 7.15 -46.71 26.65
N LEU A 106 6.21 -46.27 27.50
CA LEU A 106 6.31 -46.47 28.94
C LEU A 106 6.32 -47.97 29.30
N GLU A 107 5.47 -48.78 28.68
CA GLU A 107 5.45 -50.24 28.87
C GLU A 107 6.76 -50.92 28.41
N ILE A 108 7.40 -50.42 27.36
CA ILE A 108 8.72 -50.90 26.90
C ILE A 108 9.82 -50.47 27.87
N VAL A 109 9.78 -49.23 28.36
CA VAL A 109 10.76 -48.72 29.34
C VAL A 109 10.68 -49.49 30.65
N GLU A 110 9.48 -49.80 31.15
CA GLU A 110 9.29 -50.61 32.34
C GLU A 110 9.85 -52.03 32.15
N ARG A 111 9.56 -52.68 31.01
CA ARG A 111 10.12 -54.00 30.67
C ARG A 111 11.64 -54.01 30.55
N ILE A 112 12.23 -52.90 30.09
CA ILE A 112 13.68 -52.73 30.01
C ILE A 112 14.27 -52.54 31.42
N ASP A 113 13.61 -51.79 32.30
CA ASP A 113 14.08 -51.52 33.67
C ASP A 113 14.03 -52.76 34.58
N GLU A 114 13.09 -53.68 34.34
CA GLU A 114 12.98 -54.98 35.05
C GLU A 114 14.15 -55.94 34.76
N VAL A 115 14.90 -55.72 33.68
CA VAL A 115 16.03 -56.57 33.31
C VAL A 115 17.21 -56.26 34.23
N LYS A 116 17.92 -57.31 34.65
CA LYS A 116 19.12 -57.21 35.49
C LYS A 116 20.08 -56.14 34.96
N LYS A 117 20.24 -55.05 35.74
CA LYS A 117 21.06 -53.89 35.37
C LYS A 117 22.53 -54.29 35.32
N ILE A 118 23.12 -54.17 34.14
CA ILE A 118 24.58 -54.11 33.98
C ILE A 118 24.96 -52.64 34.22
N PRO A 119 25.95 -52.33 35.08
CA PRO A 119 26.39 -50.95 35.32
C PRO A 119 26.81 -50.31 34.00
N THR A 120 25.92 -49.51 33.43
CA THR A 120 26.13 -48.85 32.12
C THR A 120 26.89 -47.54 32.33
N PHE A 121 26.80 -46.98 33.53
CA PHE A 121 27.55 -45.81 33.96
C PHE A 121 28.52 -46.20 35.07
N ASN A 122 29.75 -45.71 34.96
CA ASN A 122 30.76 -45.86 36.00
C ASN A 122 30.86 -44.55 36.79
N ASP A 123 30.29 -44.53 38.00
CA ASP A 123 30.27 -43.35 38.89
C ASP A 123 31.67 -42.86 39.32
N THR A 124 32.69 -43.71 39.20
CA THR A 124 34.05 -43.38 39.67
C THR A 124 34.83 -42.58 38.63
N VAL A 125 34.65 -42.90 37.35
CA VAL A 125 35.32 -42.23 36.22
C VAL A 125 34.36 -41.36 35.40
N TYR A 126 33.07 -41.32 35.77
CA TYR A 126 32.02 -40.58 35.06
C TYR A 126 31.91 -40.95 33.58
N GLU A 127 32.09 -42.23 33.26
CA GLU A 127 32.07 -42.74 31.89
C GLU A 127 30.92 -43.72 31.67
N ILE A 128 30.42 -43.75 30.43
CA ILE A 128 29.37 -44.67 30.00
C ILE A 128 30.01 -45.80 29.18
N ASP A 129 29.73 -47.04 29.53
CA ASP A 129 30.11 -48.18 28.70
C ASP A 129 29.31 -48.18 27.40
N ARG A 130 29.99 -47.82 26.31
CA ARG A 130 29.38 -47.62 25.00
C ARG A 130 28.73 -48.91 24.46
N ASN A 131 29.36 -50.06 24.70
CA ASN A 131 28.84 -51.35 24.22
C ASN A 131 27.52 -51.70 24.90
N THR A 132 27.43 -51.44 26.20
CA THR A 132 26.23 -51.64 27.01
C THR A 132 25.14 -50.66 26.59
N LEU A 133 25.48 -49.38 26.37
CA LEU A 133 24.53 -48.40 25.83
C LEU A 133 23.99 -48.80 24.45
N ASP A 134 24.87 -49.22 23.54
CA ASP A 134 24.49 -49.65 22.19
C ASP A 134 23.59 -50.91 22.24
N MET A 135 23.83 -51.83 23.18
CA MET A 135 22.94 -52.97 23.43
C MET A 135 21.54 -52.51 23.90
N TRP A 136 21.46 -51.56 24.83
CA TRP A 136 20.17 -51.01 25.28
C TRP A 136 19.43 -50.30 24.15
N VAL A 137 20.13 -49.50 23.33
CA VAL A 137 19.55 -48.81 22.16
C VAL A 137 19.04 -49.82 21.13
N LYS A 138 19.79 -50.90 20.87
CA LYS A 138 19.37 -51.97 19.97
C LYS A 138 18.10 -52.66 20.48
N ARG A 139 18.06 -52.99 21.77
CA ARG A 139 16.89 -53.62 22.40
C ARG A 139 15.65 -52.74 22.32
N LEU A 140 15.78 -51.44 22.61
CA LEU A 140 14.69 -50.48 22.47
C LEU A 140 14.16 -50.43 21.04
N LYS A 141 15.05 -50.41 20.03
CA LYS A 141 14.67 -50.45 18.61
C LYS A 141 13.95 -51.75 18.23
N ASP A 142 14.35 -52.88 18.79
CA ASP A 142 13.72 -54.17 18.52
C ASP A 142 12.33 -54.26 19.18
N GLU A 143 12.16 -53.73 20.40
CA GLU A 143 10.86 -53.67 21.09
C GLU A 143 9.89 -52.68 20.44
N LEU A 144 10.38 -51.55 19.89
CA LEU A 144 9.56 -50.60 19.14
C LEU A 144 9.01 -51.15 17.82
N LYS A 145 9.63 -52.20 17.26
CA LYS A 145 9.19 -52.85 16.01
C LYS A 145 8.15 -53.96 16.24
N ARG A 146 7.94 -54.37 17.49
CA ARG A 146 7.09 -55.49 17.88
C ARG A 146 5.66 -55.05 18.13
#